data_AF-A0A369QSN2-F1
#
_entry.id   AF-A0A369QSN2-F1
#
_cell.length_a   1.000
_cell.length_b   1.000
_cell.length_c   1.000
_cell.angle_alpha   90.00
_cell.angle_beta   90.00
_cell.angle_gamma   90.00
#
_symmetry.space_group_name_H-M   'P 1'
#
loop_
_entity.id
_entity.type
_entity.pdbx_description
1 polymer ?
#
loop_
_entity_poly.entity_id
_entity_poly.type
_entity_poly.pdbx_seq_one_letter_code
_entity_poly.pdbx_strand_id
1 'polypeptide(L)'
;MKNEWLASMRTLLLYLPYILVPLLINVAVGKSNLPKTGITYIFYLIIFLFYPFLTFKVDEYFNPPTTDLTCGMPQFAWILCNWMFVIPVLFIVQAFINRILVRYFN
;
A
#
# COMPACT_ATOMS: atom_id res chain seq x y z
N MET A 1 19.64 12.00 16.01
CA MET A 1 18.57 11.52 16.92
C MET A 1 17.15 11.91 16.52
N LYS A 2 16.66 13.15 16.68
CA LYS A 2 15.24 13.47 16.38
C LYS A 2 14.85 13.27 14.89
N ASN A 3 15.78 13.58 13.98
CA ASN A 3 15.58 13.46 12.53
C ASN A 3 15.59 12.00 12.03
N GLU A 4 16.42 11.15 12.64
CA GLU A 4 16.50 9.71 12.29
C GLU A 4 15.26 8.95 12.77
N TRP A 5 14.71 9.36 13.92
CA TRP A 5 13.48 8.78 14.45
C TRP A 5 12.26 9.13 13.59
N LEU A 6 12.16 10.38 13.14
CA LEU A 6 11.12 10.83 12.20
C LEU A 6 11.24 10.15 10.83
N ALA A 7 12.47 10.00 10.31
CA ALA A 7 12.72 9.25 9.08
C ALA A 7 12.30 7.78 9.20
N SER A 8 12.61 7.14 10.33
CA SER A 8 12.23 5.75 10.60
C SER A 8 10.71 5.57 10.70
N MET A 9 10.00 6.47 11.40
CA MET A 9 8.54 6.44 11.49
C MET A 9 7.87 6.66 10.14
N ARG A 10 8.39 7.59 9.31
CA ARG A 10 7.90 7.82 7.95
C ARG A 10 8.01 6.56 7.11
N THR A 11 9.19 5.94 7.07
CA THR A 11 9.42 4.69 6.36
C THR A 11 8.44 3.61 6.82
N LEU A 12 8.25 3.47 8.13
CA LEU A 12 7.34 2.46 8.67
C LEU A 12 5.89 2.73 8.26
N LEU A 13 5.40 3.97 8.33
CA LEU A 13 4.05 4.36 7.87
C LEU A 13 3.85 4.15 6.36
N LEU A 14 4.90 4.32 5.57
CA LEU A 14 4.88 4.11 4.12
C LEU A 14 4.89 2.62 3.75
N TYR A 15 5.42 1.73 4.58
CA TYR A 15 5.48 0.31 4.27
C TYR A 15 4.43 -0.54 4.98
N LEU A 16 3.93 -0.09 6.13
CA LEU A 16 2.96 -0.80 6.95
C LEU A 16 1.67 -1.20 6.19
N PRO A 17 1.08 -0.36 5.32
CA PRO A 17 -0.14 -0.72 4.58
C PRO A 17 0.04 -1.91 3.65
N TYR A 18 1.24 -2.10 3.08
CA TYR A 18 1.55 -3.23 2.20
C TYR A 18 1.51 -4.59 2.90
N ILE A 19 1.57 -4.61 4.24
CA ILE A 19 1.46 -5.83 5.05
C ILE A 19 0.08 -5.91 5.73
N LEU A 20 -0.38 -4.80 6.32
CA LEU A 20 -1.65 -4.77 7.07
C LEU A 20 -2.88 -4.95 6.17
N VAL A 21 -2.93 -4.31 5.02
CA VAL A 21 -4.08 -4.40 4.10
C VAL A 21 -4.31 -5.85 3.63
N PRO A 22 -3.29 -6.62 3.18
CA PRO A 22 -3.39 -8.05 2.97
C PRO A 22 -4.04 -8.84 4.10
N LEU A 23 -3.55 -8.62 5.31
CA LEU A 23 -3.96 -9.38 6.49
C LEU A 23 -5.40 -9.04 6.87
N LEU A 24 -5.73 -7.74 6.91
CA LEU A 24 -7.08 -7.27 7.24
C LEU A 24 -8.11 -7.74 6.22
N ILE A 25 -7.79 -7.64 4.93
CA ILE A 25 -8.68 -8.13 3.87
C ILE A 25 -8.86 -9.64 3.98
N ASN A 26 -7.80 -10.39 4.25
CA ASN A 26 -7.91 -11.84 4.38
C ASN A 26 -8.71 -12.26 5.63
N VAL A 27 -8.56 -11.57 6.77
CA VAL A 27 -9.38 -11.82 7.96
C VAL A 27 -10.85 -11.46 7.70
N ALA A 28 -11.11 -10.32 7.05
CA ALA A 28 -12.46 -9.86 6.75
C ALA A 28 -13.18 -10.77 5.73
N VAL A 29 -12.49 -11.13 4.65
CA VAL A 29 -13.04 -11.98 3.59
C VAL A 29 -13.06 -13.45 4.01
N GLY A 30 -12.08 -13.91 4.78
CA GLY A 30 -12.04 -15.26 5.34
C GLY A 30 -13.22 -15.59 6.25
N LYS A 31 -13.77 -14.57 6.93
CA LYS A 31 -15.01 -14.67 7.73
C LYS A 31 -16.31 -14.48 6.93
N SER A 32 -16.21 -14.19 5.63
CA SER A 32 -17.37 -13.92 4.77
C SER A 32 -17.64 -15.06 3.78
N ASN A 33 -18.89 -15.21 3.35
CA ASN A 33 -19.30 -16.13 2.27
C ASN A 33 -19.04 -15.56 0.86
N LEU A 34 -18.23 -14.50 0.75
CA LEU A 34 -17.96 -13.83 -0.51
C LEU A 34 -16.93 -14.62 -1.35
N PRO A 35 -16.99 -14.53 -2.70
CA PRO A 35 -15.98 -15.12 -3.56
C PRO A 35 -14.59 -14.55 -3.25
N LYS A 36 -13.79 -15.38 -2.56
CA LYS A 36 -12.55 -14.97 -1.86
C LYS A 36 -11.46 -14.43 -2.80
N THR A 37 -11.43 -14.86 -4.05
CA THR A 37 -10.41 -14.46 -5.01
C THR A 37 -10.71 -13.10 -5.63
N GLY A 38 -11.85 -12.91 -6.30
CA GLY A 38 -12.11 -11.67 -7.04
C GLY A 38 -12.24 -10.41 -6.16
N ILE A 39 -12.94 -10.53 -5.04
CA ILE A 39 -13.24 -9.39 -4.17
C ILE A 39 -11.99 -8.89 -3.45
N THR A 40 -11.11 -9.81 -3.00
CA THR A 40 -9.85 -9.41 -2.35
C THR A 40 -8.98 -8.60 -3.31
N TYR A 41 -8.88 -9.00 -4.57
CA TYR A 41 -8.13 -8.25 -5.58
C TYR A 41 -8.71 -6.86 -5.86
N ILE A 42 -10.04 -6.71 -5.94
CA ILE A 42 -10.68 -5.39 -6.15
C ILE A 42 -10.41 -4.46 -4.96
N PHE A 43 -10.51 -4.94 -3.73
CA PHE A 43 -10.21 -4.13 -2.55
C PHE A 43 -8.75 -3.67 -2.52
N TYR A 44 -7.81 -4.56 -2.84
CA TYR A 44 -6.41 -4.19 -2.99
C TYR A 44 -6.21 -3.12 -4.06
N LEU A 45 -6.79 -3.31 -5.24
CA LEU A 45 -6.66 -2.37 -6.33
C LEU A 45 -7.14 -0.99 -5.90
N ILE A 46 -8.34 -0.89 -5.30
CA ILE A 46 -8.89 0.39 -4.85
C ILE A 46 -7.96 1.05 -3.82
N ILE A 47 -7.54 0.32 -2.78
CA ILE A 47 -6.69 0.88 -1.72
C ILE A 47 -5.35 1.36 -2.28
N PHE A 48 -4.68 0.52 -3.09
CA PHE A 48 -3.34 0.81 -3.60
C PHE A 48 -3.31 1.75 -4.81
N LEU A 49 -4.42 1.91 -5.51
CA LEU A 49 -4.56 2.93 -6.56
C LEU A 49 -4.49 4.34 -5.94
N PHE A 50 -5.18 4.56 -4.80
CA PHE A 50 -5.18 5.85 -4.10
C PHE A 50 -3.99 6.03 -3.16
N TYR A 51 -3.29 4.95 -2.80
CA TYR A 51 -2.17 4.96 -1.87
C TYR A 51 -1.07 5.99 -2.16
N PRO A 52 -0.55 6.15 -3.41
CA PRO A 52 0.48 7.15 -3.67
C PRO A 52 0.04 8.58 -3.34
N PHE A 53 -1.24 8.92 -3.48
CA PHE A 53 -1.76 10.24 -3.08
C PHE A 53 -1.73 10.47 -1.57
N LEU A 54 -2.05 9.42 -0.80
CA LEU A 54 -1.89 9.42 0.66
C LEU A 54 -0.42 9.60 1.05
N THR A 55 0.51 8.93 0.35
CA THR A 55 1.94 9.07 0.64
C THR A 55 2.46 10.50 0.43
N PHE A 56 1.93 11.25 -0.55
CA PHE A 56 2.27 12.67 -0.70
C PHE A 56 1.74 13.52 0.44
N LYS A 57 0.49 13.30 0.87
CA LYS A 57 -0.07 14.05 1.99
C LYS A 57 0.71 13.83 3.29
N VAL A 58 1.17 12.60 3.51
CA VAL A 58 2.04 12.28 4.63
C VAL A 58 3.39 12.96 4.48
N ASP A 59 4.01 12.89 3.30
CA ASP A 59 5.31 13.53 3.08
C ASP A 59 5.27 15.05 3.19
N GLU A 60 4.24 15.70 2.63
CA GLU A 60 3.99 17.15 2.75
C GLU A 60 3.81 17.58 4.22
N TYR A 61 3.19 16.73 5.05
CA TYR A 61 3.02 17.02 6.47
C TYR A 61 4.35 17.04 7.24
N PHE A 62 5.28 16.13 6.89
CA PHE A 62 6.59 16.07 7.54
C PHE A 62 7.63 17.00 6.90
N ASN A 63 7.50 17.29 5.60
CA ASN A 63 8.38 18.14 4.81
C ASN A 63 7.55 19.18 4.05
N PRO A 64 7.13 20.27 4.71
CA PRO A 64 6.35 21.31 4.06
C PRO A 64 7.15 21.94 2.91
N PRO A 65 6.54 22.14 1.73
CA PRO A 65 7.24 22.66 0.58
C PRO A 65 7.75 24.08 0.85
N THR A 66 9.06 24.29 0.71
CA THR A 66 9.70 25.59 0.81
C THR A 66 9.54 26.34 -0.51
N THR A 67 8.38 26.96 -0.73
CA THR A 67 8.05 28.01 -1.73
C THR A 67 8.46 27.86 -3.21
N ASP A 68 9.26 26.88 -3.60
CA ASP A 68 9.69 26.66 -4.96
C ASP A 68 8.84 25.56 -5.61
N LEU A 69 8.05 25.99 -6.58
CA LEU A 69 7.28 25.18 -7.51
C LEU A 69 8.22 24.31 -8.38
N THR A 70 8.82 23.27 -7.83
CA THR A 70 9.32 22.11 -8.59
C THR A 70 8.23 21.04 -8.79
N CYS A 71 6.97 21.45 -8.67
CA CYS A 71 5.76 20.63 -8.60
C CYS A 71 5.55 19.76 -9.86
N GLY A 72 5.58 18.44 -9.68
CA GLY A 72 4.82 17.51 -10.53
C GLY A 72 5.61 16.29 -10.97
N MET A 73 6.85 16.47 -11.45
CA MET A 73 7.57 15.35 -12.10
C MET A 73 7.99 14.24 -11.12
N PRO A 74 8.55 14.53 -9.92
CA PRO A 74 8.88 13.48 -8.96
C PRO A 74 7.64 12.79 -8.38
N GLN A 75 6.57 13.54 -8.12
CA GLN A 75 5.31 13.00 -7.62
C GLN A 75 4.65 12.10 -8.68
N PHE A 76 4.60 12.54 -9.93
CA PHE A 76 4.07 11.74 -11.02
C PHE A 76 4.89 10.47 -11.27
N ALA A 77 6.22 10.55 -11.23
CA ALA A 77 7.10 9.40 -11.33
C ALA A 77 6.87 8.40 -10.18
N TRP A 78 6.64 8.88 -8.96
CA TRP A 78 6.31 8.03 -7.82
C TRP A 78 4.95 7.33 -7.97
N ILE A 79 3.90 8.05 -8.43
CA ILE A 79 2.59 7.46 -8.74
C ILE A 79 2.75 6.34 -9.77
N LEU A 80 3.42 6.64 -10.88
CA LEU A 80 3.67 5.66 -11.94
C LEU A 80 4.45 4.44 -11.44
N CYS A 81 5.50 4.66 -10.63
CA CYS A 81 6.27 3.55 -10.05
C CYS A 81 5.40 2.69 -9.14
N ASN A 82 4.53 3.30 -8.31
CA ASN A 82 3.61 2.56 -7.47
C ASN A 82 2.65 1.71 -8.31
N TRP A 83 2.09 2.28 -9.38
CA TRP A 83 1.15 1.56 -10.23
C TRP A 83 1.80 0.46 -11.08
N MET A 84 2.99 0.69 -11.62
CA MET A 84 3.66 -0.29 -12.48
C MET A 84 4.36 -1.41 -11.72
N PHE A 85 4.90 -1.15 -10.53
CA PHE A 85 5.68 -2.14 -9.79
C PHE A 85 4.95 -2.64 -8.55
N VAL A 86 4.40 -1.74 -7.75
CA VAL A 86 3.89 -2.10 -6.43
C VAL A 86 2.55 -2.83 -6.55
N ILE A 87 1.63 -2.36 -7.40
CA ILE A 87 0.35 -3.04 -7.62
C ILE A 87 0.55 -4.48 -8.14
N PRO A 88 1.37 -4.75 -9.18
CA PRO A 88 1.64 -6.12 -9.62
C PRO A 88 2.29 -6.99 -8.56
N VAL A 89 3.26 -6.46 -7.82
CA VAL A 89 3.92 -7.20 -6.72
C VAL A 89 2.90 -7.57 -5.64
N LEU A 90 1.98 -6.67 -5.30
CA LEU A 90 0.91 -6.95 -4.33
C LEU A 90 -0.05 -8.03 -4.83
N PHE A 91 -0.37 -8.07 -6.13
CA PHE A 91 -1.15 -9.16 -6.70
C PHE A 91 -0.44 -10.50 -6.58
N ILE A 92 0.87 -10.54 -6.82
CA ILE A 92 1.70 -11.74 -6.66
C ILE A 92 1.72 -12.17 -5.20
N VAL A 93 1.98 -11.25 -4.27
CA VAL A 93 2.00 -11.52 -2.82
C VAL A 93 0.64 -12.03 -2.35
N GLN A 94 -0.47 -11.42 -2.78
CA GLN A 94 -1.81 -11.87 -2.45
C GLN A 94 -2.09 -13.27 -3.00
N ALA A 95 -1.63 -13.60 -4.22
CA ALA A 95 -1.73 -14.95 -4.77
C ALA A 95 -0.93 -15.97 -3.94
N PHE A 96 0.27 -15.62 -3.47
CA PHE A 96 1.06 -16.45 -2.56
C PHE A 96 0.38 -16.65 -1.20
N ILE A 97 -0.10 -15.56 -0.58
CA ILE A 97 -0.81 -15.58 0.69
C ILE A 97 -2.07 -16.44 0.59
N ASN A 98 -2.86 -16.26 -0.47
CA ASN A 98 -4.03 -17.10 -0.73
C ASN A 98 -3.64 -18.57 -0.91
N ARG A 99 -2.57 -18.87 -1.66
CA ARG A 99 -2.12 -20.26 -1.85
C ARG A 99 -1.64 -20.92 -0.56
N ILE A 100 -1.00 -20.18 0.33
CA ILE A 100 -0.52 -20.68 1.62
C ILE A 100 -1.68 -20.81 2.60
N LEU A 101 -2.49 -19.77 2.78
CA LEU A 101 -3.52 -19.71 3.81
C LEU A 101 -4.80 -20.47 3.44
N VAL A 102 -5.24 -20.47 2.17
CA VAL A 102 -6.37 -21.31 1.74
C VAL A 102 -6.06 -22.80 1.93
N ARG A 103 -4.79 -23.20 1.82
CA ARG A 103 -4.35 -24.58 2.08
C ARG A 103 -4.32 -24.95 3.56
N TYR A 104 -4.31 -23.96 4.46
CA TYR A 104 -4.28 -24.16 5.91
C TYR A 104 -5.68 -24.05 6.55
N PHE A 105 -6.63 -23.37 5.92
CA PHE A 105 -7.99 -23.12 6.44
C PHE A 105 -9.12 -23.88 5.72
N ASN A 106 -8.80 -24.69 4.71
CA ASN A 106 -9.67 -25.76 4.17
C ASN A 106 -9.14 -27.12 4.63
#